data_AF-A0A7C2M7J7-F1
#
_entry.id   AF-A0A7C2M7J7-F1
#
_cell.length_a   1.000
_cell.length_b   1.000
_cell.length_c   1.000
_cell.angle_alpha   90.00
_cell.angle_beta   90.00
_cell.angle_gamma   90.00
#
_symmetry.space_group_name_H-M   'P 1'
#
loop_
_entity.id
_entity.type
_entity.pdbx_description
1 polymer ?
#
loop_
_entity_poly.entity_id
_entity_poly.type
_entity_poly.pdbx_seq_one_letter_code
_entity_poly.pdbx_strand_id
1 'polypeptide(L)' 'MAKIHKDIIKLISEKPMTLVEIAEALEVTEKKTYNALKKLFSDGDIESDPKNRTYAVTKKE' A
#
# COMPACT_ATOMS: atom_id res chain seq x y z
N MET A 1 -8.90 -3.35 11.61
CA MET A 1 -8.27 -2.74 10.41
C MET A 1 -8.67 -1.27 10.35
N ALA A 2 -7.71 -0.35 10.30
CA ALA A 2 -8.01 1.06 10.06
C ALA A 2 -8.56 1.22 8.64
N LYS A 3 -9.55 2.11 8.42
CA LYS A 3 -10.09 2.40 7.07
C LYS A 3 -8.98 2.61 6.04
N ILE A 4 -7.95 3.35 6.45
CA ILE A 4 -6.77 3.67 5.65
C ILE A 4 -6.06 2.43 5.09
N HIS A 5 -6.00 1.31 5.82
CA HIS A 5 -5.36 0.09 5.30
C HIS A 5 -6.16 -0.53 4.15
N LYS A 6 -7.49 -0.53 4.26
CA LYS A 6 -8.38 -1.03 3.21
C LYS A 6 -8.36 -0.12 1.99
N ASP A 7 -8.34 1.19 2.19
CA ASP A 7 -8.22 2.15 1.09
C ASP A 7 -6.87 1.98 0.35
N ILE A 8 -5.76 1.81 1.08
CA ILE A 8 -4.44 1.52 0.49
C ILE A 8 -4.49 0.26 -0.38
N ILE A 9 -4.99 -0.85 0.16
CA ILE A 9 -5.16 -2.12 -0.57
C ILE A 9 -5.98 -1.91 -1.84
N LYS A 10 -7.08 -1.15 -1.76
CA LYS A 10 -7.97 -0.90 -2.90
C LYS A 10 -7.27 -0.08 -3.99
N LEU A 11 -6.58 0.99 -3.59
CA LEU A 11 -5.79 1.85 -4.47
C LEU A 11 -4.70 1.05 -5.21
N ILE A 12 -3.89 0.29 -4.47
CA ILE A 12 -2.82 -0.51 -5.07
C ILE A 12 -3.34 -1.75 -5.84
N SER A 13 -4.59 -2.15 -5.61
CA SER A 13 -5.28 -3.21 -6.34
C SER A 13 -5.79 -2.77 -7.70
N GLU A 14 -6.13 -1.49 -7.87
CA GLU A 14 -6.43 -0.96 -9.19
C GLU A 14 -5.15 -0.70 -9.98
N LYS A 15 -4.09 -0.21 -9.30
CA LYS A 15 -2.80 0.05 -9.94
C LYS A 15 -1.66 -0.06 -8.95
N PRO A 16 -0.56 -0.77 -9.27
CA PRO A 16 0.61 -0.76 -8.41
C PRO A 16 1.14 0.66 -8.28
N MET A 17 1.10 1.20 -7.07
CA MET A 17 1.47 2.59 -6.77
C MET A 17 2.67 2.65 -5.84
N THR A 18 3.37 3.77 -5.91
CA THR A 18 4.49 4.04 -5.00
C THR A 18 3.99 4.55 -3.65
N LEU A 19 4.87 4.52 -2.65
CA LEU A 19 4.59 5.08 -1.32
C LEU A 19 4.10 6.54 -1.39
N VAL A 20 4.70 7.32 -2.30
CA VAL A 20 4.41 8.74 -2.50
C VAL A 20 3.02 8.91 -3.10
N GLU A 21 2.71 8.18 -4.16
CA GLU A 21 1.37 8.22 -4.79
C GLU A 21 0.26 7.82 -3.82
N ILE A 22 0.50 6.83 -2.97
CA ILE A 22 -0.47 6.40 -1.96
C ILE A 22 -0.63 7.47 -0.87
N ALA A 23 0.46 8.12 -0.47
CA ALA A 23 0.44 9.21 0.50
C ALA A 23 -0.32 10.43 -0.05
N GLU A 24 -0.09 10.78 -1.32
CA GLU A 24 -0.80 11.85 -2.01
C GLU A 24 -2.29 11.52 -2.19
N ALA A 25 -2.63 10.30 -2.63
CA ALA A 25 -4.01 9.87 -2.83
C ALA A 25 -4.85 9.84 -1.55
N LEU A 26 -4.20 9.60 -0.40
CA LEU A 26 -4.86 9.56 0.90
C LEU A 26 -4.73 10.87 1.69
N GLU A 27 -4.07 11.89 1.12
CA GLU A 27 -3.72 13.15 1.79
C GLU A 27 -3.10 12.92 3.18
N VAL A 28 -2.28 11.88 3.32
CA VAL A 28 -1.58 11.56 4.56
C VAL A 28 -0.08 11.63 4.39
N THR A 29 0.63 11.81 5.49
CA THR A 29 2.09 11.82 5.49
C THR A 29 2.67 10.48 5.05
N GLU A 30 3.75 10.52 4.28
CA GLU A 30 4.55 9.36 3.87
C GLU A 30 4.88 8.44 5.05
N LYS A 31 5.12 9.01 6.23
CA LYS A 31 5.39 8.26 7.46
C LYS A 31 4.20 7.40 7.90
N LYS A 32 2.97 7.91 7.78
CA LYS A 32 1.73 7.17 8.05
C LYS A 32 1.49 6.11 7.00
N THR A 33 1.65 6.47 5.72
CA THR A 33 1.54 5.53 4.60
C THR A 33 2.54 4.39 4.73
N TYR A 34 3.79 4.69 5.04
CA TYR A 34 4.84 3.69 5.29
C TYR A 34 4.49 2.77 6.45
N ASN A 35 3.98 3.30 7.56
CA ASN A 35 3.63 2.49 8.71
C ASN A 35 2.42 1.58 8.42
N ALA A 36 1.46 2.07 7.64
CA ALA A 36 0.30 1.30 7.17
C ALA A 36 0.71 0.21 6.17
N LEU A 37 1.50 0.56 5.14
CA LEU A 37 2.07 -0.37 4.17
C LEU A 37 2.93 -1.43 4.86
N LYS A 38 3.80 -1.04 5.79
CA LYS A 38 4.62 -1.97 6.56
C LYS A 38 3.77 -2.99 7.33
N LYS A 39 2.65 -2.55 7.92
CA LYS A 39 1.70 -3.47 8.57
C LYS A 39 1.03 -4.40 7.55
N LEU A 40 0.50 -3.86 6.46
CA LEU A 40 -0.13 -4.63 5.39
C LEU A 40 0.82 -5.65 4.75
N PHE A 41 2.08 -5.28 4.60
CA PHE A 41 3.13 -6.16 4.09
C PHE A 41 3.44 -7.27 5.09
N SER A 42 3.47 -6.94 6.39
CA SER A 42 3.66 -7.93 7.45
C SER A 42 2.48 -8.88 7.63
N ASP A 43 1.25 -8.44 7.33
CA ASP A 43 0.05 -9.29 7.29
C ASP A 43 0.01 -10.18 6.03
N GLY A 44 0.84 -9.87 5.03
CA GLY A 44 0.85 -10.54 3.74
C GLY A 44 -0.39 -10.22 2.91
N ASP A 45 -0.91 -8.99 3.02
CA ASP A 45 -1.97 -8.45 2.14
C ASP A 45 -1.38 -7.77 0.90
N ILE A 46 -0.12 -7.32 0.97
CA ILE A 46 0.54 -6.56 -0.09
C ILE A 46 1.97 -7.07 -0.34
N GLU A 47 2.43 -6.87 -1.56
CA GLU A 47 3.75 -7.22 -2.05
C GLU A 47 4.50 -5.95 -2.46
N SER A 48 5.79 -5.91 -2.17
CA SER A 48 6.67 -4.82 -2.60
C SER A 48 7.44 -5.29 -3.82
N ASP A 49 7.25 -4.63 -4.96
CA ASP A 49 7.98 -4.92 -6.18
C ASP A 49 9.30 -4.11 -6.22
N PRO A 50 10.47 -4.76 -6.07
CA PRO A 50 11.75 -4.06 -6.00
C PRO A 50 12.20 -3.50 -7.36
N LYS A 51 11.63 -3.95 -8.48
CA LYS A 51 11.96 -3.43 -9.82
C LYS A 51 11.35 -2.06 -10.05
N ASN A 52 10.11 -1.86 -9.62
CA ASN A 52 9.39 -0.60 -9.82
C ASN A 52 9.32 0.29 -8.57
N ARG A 53 9.78 -0.20 -7.40
CA ARG A 53 9.56 0.46 -6.09
C ARG A 53 8.08 0.73 -5.82
N THR A 54 7.21 -0.13 -6.35
CA THR A 54 5.76 -0.05 -6.21
C THR A 54 5.25 -1.12 -5.27
N TYR A 55 4.13 -0.84 -4.63
CA TYR A 55 3.38 -1.79 -3.84
C TYR A 55 2.21 -2.29 -4.66
N ALA A 56 1.97 -3.60 -4.62
CA ALA A 56 0.81 -4.25 -5.21
C ALA A 56 0.09 -5.06 -4.13
N VAL A 57 -1.20 -5.33 -4.28
CA VAL A 57 -1.87 -6.32 -3.43
C VAL A 57 -1.38 -7.71 -3.79
N THR A 58 -1.14 -8.53 -2.76
CA THR A 58 -0.93 -9.95 -3.00
C THR A 58 -2.26 -10.54 -3.46
N LYS A 59 -2.29 -11.13 -4.64
CA LYS A 59 -3.41 -12.01 -5.00
C LYS A 59 -3.17 -13.32 -4.26
N LYS A 60 -3.77 -13.45 -3.07
CA LYS A 60 -4.08 -14.80 -2.55
C LYS A 60 -5.11 -15.40 -3.51
N GLU A 61 -4.63 -16.23 -4.43
CA GLU A 61 -5.45 -17.27 -5.08
C GLU A 61 -6.12 -18.17 -4.04
#